data_AF-A0A0G1R620-F1
#
_entry.id   AF-A0A0G1R620-F1
#
_cell.length_a   1.000
_cell.length_b   1.000
_cell.length_c   1.000
_cell.angle_alpha   90.00
_cell.angle_beta   90.00
_cell.angle_gamma   90.00
#
_symmetry.space_group_name_H-M   'P 1'
#
loop_
_entity.id
_entity.type
_entity.pdbx_description
1 polymer ?
#
loop_
_entity_poly.entity_id
_entity_poly.type
_entity_poly.pdbx_seq_one_letter_code
_entity_poly.pdbx_strand_id
1 'polypeptide(L)'
;MSKLFFDHLVVYEEVEKGIARVAKSREERDELWQIVDELVHHRALGFILDKLPRAHHEEFLEKFHQAPYDEGLFDYLKEKIGENVEELLKEELGSLAYELLEEILGSEQKK
;
A
#
# COMPACT_ATOMS: atom_id res chain seq x y z
N MET A 1 -2.56 -7.01 9.56
CA MET A 1 -3.54 -6.96 8.46
C MET A 1 -4.87 -6.42 8.95
N SER A 2 -4.93 -5.12 9.19
CA SER A 2 -6.23 -4.44 9.19
C SER A 2 -6.68 -4.39 7.73
N LYS A 3 -7.88 -4.87 7.41
CA LYS A 3 -8.40 -4.71 6.05
C LYS A 3 -8.49 -3.22 5.76
N LEU A 4 -7.75 -2.77 4.76
CA LEU A 4 -7.87 -1.40 4.26
C LEU A 4 -8.67 -1.36 2.99
N PHE A 5 -9.25 -0.20 2.71
CA PHE A 5 -10.07 0.00 1.52
C PHE A 5 -9.27 -0.23 0.24
N PHE A 6 -7.95 -0.04 0.22
CA PHE A 6 -7.08 -0.29 -0.93
C PHE A 6 -6.40 -1.68 -0.93
N ASP A 7 -6.67 -2.53 0.05
CA ASP A 7 -6.03 -3.85 0.17
C ASP A 7 -6.25 -4.71 -1.08
N HIS A 8 -7.41 -4.56 -1.73
CA HIS A 8 -7.76 -5.27 -2.96
C HIS A 8 -7.05 -4.77 -4.22
N LEU A 9 -6.45 -3.57 -4.18
CA LEU A 9 -5.73 -3.01 -5.33
C LEU A 9 -4.31 -3.55 -5.43
N VAL A 10 -3.73 -3.94 -4.29
CA VAL A 10 -2.34 -4.39 -4.22
C VAL A 10 -2.27 -5.88 -4.56
N VAL A 11 -1.55 -6.20 -5.63
CA VAL A 11 -1.27 -7.60 -5.99
C VAL A 11 -0.08 -8.08 -5.15
N TYR A 12 -0.39 -8.47 -3.92
CA TYR A 12 0.58 -9.02 -2.98
C TYR A 12 1.20 -10.37 -3.41
N GLU A 13 0.63 -11.03 -4.42
CA GLU A 13 1.01 -12.38 -4.83
C GLU A 13 2.49 -12.50 -5.22
N GLU A 14 3.02 -11.51 -5.96
CA GLU A 14 4.42 -11.53 -6.36
C GLU A 14 5.34 -11.21 -5.17
N VAL A 15 4.95 -10.26 -4.31
CA VAL A 15 5.72 -9.91 -3.10
C VAL A 15 5.77 -11.09 -2.14
N GLU A 16 4.65 -11.80 -1.95
CA GLU A 16 4.58 -13.03 -1.15
C GLU A 16 5.54 -14.09 -1.67
N LYS A 17 5.56 -14.32 -3.00
CA LYS A 17 6.51 -15.25 -3.62
C LYS A 17 7.95 -14.81 -3.40
N GLY A 18 8.24 -13.51 -3.50
CA GLY A 18 9.55 -12.93 -3.21
C GLY A 18 10.00 -13.20 -1.78
N ILE A 19 9.17 -12.83 -0.81
CA ILE A 19 9.41 -13.06 0.62
C ILE A 19 9.59 -14.56 0.89
N ALA A 20 8.72 -15.43 0.36
CA ALA A 20 8.79 -16.87 0.57
C ALA A 20 10.07 -17.51 0.00
N ARG A 21 10.72 -16.88 -0.98
CA ARG A 21 12.00 -17.34 -1.52
C ARG A 21 13.20 -16.96 -0.64
N VAL A 22 13.15 -15.81 0.02
CA VAL A 22 14.25 -15.33 0.87
C VAL A 22 14.11 -15.74 2.34
N ALA A 23 12.89 -15.79 2.85
CA ALA A 23 12.60 -16.08 4.24
C ALA A 23 12.81 -17.58 4.50
N LYS A 24 13.65 -17.89 5.49
CA LYS A 24 13.99 -19.28 5.85
C LYS A 24 13.11 -19.80 6.97
N SER A 25 12.51 -18.88 7.72
CA SER A 25 11.62 -19.15 8.84
C SER A 25 10.30 -18.41 8.70
N ARG A 26 9.29 -18.88 9.44
CA ARG A 26 8.00 -18.20 9.53
C ARG A 26 8.14 -16.82 10.17
N GLU A 27 9.02 -16.68 11.16
CA GLU A 27 9.29 -15.41 11.84
C GLU A 27 9.85 -14.38 10.87
N GLU A 28 10.91 -14.70 10.11
CA GLU A 28 11.46 -13.79 9.09
C GLU A 28 10.41 -13.40 8.04
N ARG A 29 9.56 -14.35 7.64
CA ARG A 29 8.49 -14.09 6.68
C ARG A 29 7.48 -13.10 7.27
N ASP A 30 7.07 -13.29 8.52
CA ASP A 30 6.12 -12.41 9.20
C ASP A 30 6.74 -11.01 9.44
N GLU A 31 8.04 -10.91 9.75
CA GLU A 31 8.78 -9.64 9.85
C GLU A 31 8.85 -8.89 8.52
N LEU A 32 9.24 -9.58 7.44
CA LEU A 32 9.26 -8.99 6.09
C LEU A 32 7.86 -8.54 5.67
N TRP A 33 6.83 -9.33 6.00
CA TRP A 33 5.45 -8.95 5.76
C TRP A 33 5.03 -7.69 6.52
N GLN A 34 5.42 -7.55 7.80
CA GLN A 34 5.15 -6.33 8.55
C GLN A 34 5.80 -5.11 7.90
N ILE A 35 7.04 -5.23 7.44
CA ILE A 35 7.75 -4.14 6.76
C ILE A 35 7.03 -3.75 5.46
N VAL A 36 6.62 -4.73 4.66
CA VAL A 36 5.87 -4.48 3.41
C VAL A 36 4.53 -3.80 3.71
N ASP A 37 3.78 -4.31 4.69
CA ASP A 37 2.49 -3.74 5.11
C ASP A 37 2.64 -2.28 5.54
N GLU A 38 3.63 -1.97 6.38
CA GLU A 38 3.94 -0.60 6.82
C GLU A 38 4.32 0.33 5.67
N LEU A 39 5.18 -0.15 4.75
CA LEU A 39 5.61 0.64 3.58
C LEU A 39 4.45 0.93 2.64
N VAL A 40 3.61 -0.06 2.36
CA VAL A 40 2.41 0.09 1.52
C VAL A 40 1.44 1.07 2.16
N HIS A 41 1.15 0.93 3.46
CA HIS A 41 0.28 1.83 4.20
C HIS A 41 0.79 3.29 4.14
N HIS A 42 2.07 3.48 4.45
CA HIS A 42 2.67 4.82 4.46
C HIS A 42 2.68 5.44 3.06
N ARG A 43 3.00 4.66 2.02
CA ARG A 43 3.01 5.14 0.64
C ARG A 43 1.61 5.48 0.14
N ALA A 44 0.63 4.62 0.37
CA ALA A 44 -0.76 4.86 -0.01
C ALA A 44 -1.30 6.13 0.63
N LEU A 45 -1.17 6.27 1.95
CA LEU A 45 -1.61 7.47 2.67
C LEU A 45 -0.87 8.72 2.20
N GLY A 46 0.45 8.63 2.00
CA GLY A 46 1.25 9.74 1.48
C GLY A 46 0.77 10.20 0.11
N PHE A 47 0.53 9.26 -0.81
CA PHE A 47 0.01 9.55 -2.15
C PHE A 47 -1.36 10.22 -2.10
N ILE A 48 -2.26 9.70 -1.27
CA ILE A 48 -3.61 10.25 -1.11
C ILE A 48 -3.55 11.69 -0.57
N LEU A 49 -2.77 11.92 0.49
CA LEU A 49 -2.64 13.24 1.09
C LEU A 49 -1.90 14.24 0.19
N ASP A 50 -1.01 13.79 -0.69
CA ASP A 50 -0.35 14.65 -1.68
C ASP A 50 -1.35 15.15 -2.74
N LYS A 51 -2.22 14.26 -3.21
CA LYS A 51 -3.26 14.57 -4.20
C LYS A 51 -4.45 15.32 -3.62
N LEU A 52 -4.84 14.99 -2.39
CA LEU A 52 -5.98 15.59 -1.73
C LEU A 52 -5.63 17.03 -1.33
N PRO A 53 -6.51 18.02 -1.55
CA PRO A 53 -6.27 19.37 -1.06
C PRO A 53 -6.19 19.39 0.47
N ARG A 54 -5.26 20.18 1.03
CA ARG A 54 -5.04 20.28 2.49
C ARG A 54 -6.30 20.56 3.31
N ALA A 55 -7.26 21.29 2.73
CA ALA A 55 -8.54 21.58 3.38
C ALA A 55 -9.38 20.33 3.68
N HIS A 56 -9.15 19.23 2.95
CA HIS A 56 -9.87 17.96 3.08
C HIS A 56 -9.05 16.88 3.80
N HIS A 57 -7.79 17.15 4.16
CA HIS A 57 -6.92 16.18 4.85
C HIS A 57 -7.53 15.71 6.17
N GLU A 58 -7.98 16.65 7.00
CA GLU A 58 -8.55 16.33 8.31
C GLU A 58 -9.84 15.50 8.18
N GLU A 59 -10.74 15.89 7.29
CA GLU A 59 -11.99 15.17 7.02
C GLU A 59 -11.74 13.76 6.47
N PHE A 60 -10.77 13.60 5.57
CA PHE A 60 -10.37 12.29 5.06
C PHE A 60 -9.79 11.42 6.17
N LEU A 61 -8.90 11.96 7.00
CA LEU A 61 -8.29 11.23 8.12
C LEU A 61 -9.36 10.78 9.12
N GLU A 62 -10.31 11.64 9.47
CA GLU A 62 -11.43 11.26 10.34
C GLU A 62 -12.25 10.10 9.76
N LYS A 63 -12.59 10.17 8.47
CA LYS A 63 -13.31 9.08 7.78
C LYS A 63 -12.50 7.80 7.74
N PHE A 64 -11.22 7.89 7.41
CA PHE A 64 -10.30 6.76 7.37
C PHE A 64 -10.13 6.12 8.75
N HIS A 65 -10.01 6.91 9.81
CA HIS A 65 -9.94 6.40 11.18
C HIS A 65 -11.25 5.75 11.66
N GLN A 66 -12.41 6.24 11.20
CA GLN A 66 -13.71 5.66 11.54
C GLN A 66 -13.98 4.35 10.78
N ALA A 67 -13.68 4.32 9.48
CA ALA A 67 -13.98 3.19 8.61
C ALA A 67 -12.85 2.97 7.59
N PRO A 68 -11.71 2.39 8.01
CA PRO A 68 -10.52 2.24 7.15
C PRO A 68 -10.69 1.26 5.98
N TYR A 69 -11.74 0.44 6.01
CA TYR A 69 -12.10 -0.54 4.99
C TYR A 69 -13.26 -0.08 4.10
N ASP A 70 -13.78 1.13 4.29
CA ASP A 70 -14.95 1.60 3.56
C ASP A 70 -14.57 1.95 2.12
N GLU A 71 -15.18 1.26 1.16
CA GLU A 71 -14.98 1.53 -0.28
C GLU A 71 -15.45 2.94 -0.67
N GLY A 72 -16.37 3.53 0.11
CA GLY A 72 -16.82 4.92 -0.05
C GLY A 72 -15.71 5.97 0.15
N LEU A 73 -14.56 5.58 0.71
CA LEU A 73 -13.36 6.44 0.72
C LEU A 73 -12.85 6.71 -0.70
N PHE A 74 -12.94 5.74 -1.63
CA PHE A 74 -12.57 5.99 -3.03
C PHE A 74 -13.50 6.98 -3.70
N ASP A 75 -14.81 6.88 -3.46
CA ASP A 75 -15.78 7.84 -3.99
C ASP A 75 -15.49 9.26 -3.48
N TYR A 76 -15.19 9.39 -2.19
CA TYR A 76 -14.81 10.66 -1.59
C TYR A 76 -13.55 11.25 -2.24
N LEU A 77 -12.50 10.43 -2.36
CA LEU A 77 -11.24 10.84 -2.97
C LEU A 77 -11.43 11.23 -4.44
N LYS A 78 -12.22 10.46 -5.19
CA LYS A 78 -12.56 10.73 -6.59
C LYS A 78 -13.34 12.04 -6.75
N GLU A 79 -14.28 12.32 -5.85
CA GLU A 79 -15.05 13.57 -5.85
C GLU A 79 -14.16 14.79 -5.55
N LYS A 80 -13.26 14.69 -4.55
CA LYS A 80 -12.42 15.82 -4.13
C LYS A 80 -11.22 16.07 -5.03
N ILE A 81 -10.58 15.00 -5.51
CA ILE A 81 -9.39 15.09 -6.37
C ILE A 81 -9.81 15.27 -7.84
N GLY A 82 -10.95 14.70 -8.25
CA GLY A 82 -11.43 14.74 -9.63
C GLY A 82 -10.71 13.78 -10.58
N GLU A 83 -9.80 12.95 -10.07
CA GLU A 83 -9.06 11.92 -10.81
C GLU A 83 -9.49 10.52 -10.33
N ASN A 84 -9.21 9.48 -11.14
CA ASN A 84 -9.36 8.09 -10.70
C ASN A 84 -8.23 7.72 -9.74
N VAL A 85 -8.41 8.08 -8.47
CA VAL A 85 -7.42 7.81 -7.41
C VAL A 85 -7.17 6.31 -7.26
N GLU A 86 -8.18 5.47 -7.49
CA GLU A 86 -8.04 4.01 -7.49
C GLU A 86 -6.98 3.52 -8.48
N GLU A 87 -7.04 3.97 -9.74
CA GLU A 87 -6.07 3.57 -10.77
C GLU A 87 -4.66 4.09 -10.44
N LEU A 88 -4.57 5.36 -10.03
CA LEU A 88 -3.30 5.97 -9.65
C LEU A 88 -2.65 5.28 -8.45
N LEU A 89 -3.44 4.95 -7.43
CA LEU A 89 -2.97 4.24 -6.24
C LEU A 89 -2.52 2.83 -6.61
N LYS A 90 -3.24 2.16 -7.51
CA LYS A 90 -2.85 0.84 -8.02
C LYS A 90 -1.51 0.88 -8.76
N GLU A 91 -1.28 1.89 -9.61
CA GLU A 91 0.00 2.08 -10.28
C GLU A 91 1.13 2.37 -9.28
N GLU A 92 0.90 3.29 -8.33
CA GLU A 92 1.89 3.66 -7.31
C GLU A 92 2.26 2.47 -6.42
N LEU A 93 1.27 1.73 -5.91
CA LEU A 93 1.49 0.55 -5.08
C LEU A 93 2.08 -0.62 -5.88
N GLY A 94 1.73 -0.74 -7.17
CA GLY A 94 2.36 -1.69 -8.08
C GLY A 94 3.85 -1.40 -8.28
N SER A 95 4.22 -0.13 -8.47
CA SER A 95 5.63 0.29 -8.53
C SER A 95 6.35 -0.05 -7.22
N LEU A 96 5.76 0.30 -6.08
CA LEU A 96 6.34 0.01 -4.77
C LEU A 96 6.54 -1.50 -4.57
N ALA A 97 5.55 -2.33 -4.92
CA ALA A 97 5.64 -3.78 -4.83
C ALA A 97 6.79 -4.33 -5.69
N TYR A 98 6.99 -3.77 -6.88
CA TYR A 98 8.11 -4.11 -7.75
C TYR A 98 9.46 -3.69 -7.16
N GLU A 99 9.57 -2.47 -6.63
CA GLU A 99 10.77 -1.97 -5.94
C GLU A 99 11.12 -2.85 -4.73
N LEU A 100 10.12 -3.23 -3.93
CA LEU A 100 10.29 -4.14 -2.79
C LEU A 100 10.79 -5.51 -3.25
N LEU A 101 10.21 -6.05 -4.33
CA LEU A 101 10.64 -7.31 -4.93
C LEU A 101 12.08 -7.23 -5.43
N GLU A 102 12.46 -6.14 -6.10
CA GLU A 102 13.83 -5.92 -6.56
C GLU A 102 14.80 -5.80 -5.38
N GLU A 103 14.46 -5.14 -4.29
CA GLU A 103 15.31 -5.06 -3.10
C GLU A 103 15.45 -6.43 -2.41
N ILE A 104 14.35 -7.17 -2.30
CA ILE A 104 14.31 -8.52 -1.72
C ILE A 104 15.14 -9.51 -2.56
N LEU A 105 14.94 -9.53 -3.88
CA LEU A 105 15.59 -10.48 -4.79
C LEU A 105 16.98 -10.02 -5.24
N GLY A 106 17.20 -8.72 -5.41
CA GLY A 106 18.47 -8.11 -5.81
C GLY A 106 19.55 -8.25 -4.73
N SER A 107 19.14 -8.41 -3.46
CA SER A 107 20.02 -8.78 -2.36
C SER A 107 20.71 -10.15 -2.55
N GLU A 108 20.16 -11.05 -3.37
CA GLU A 108 20.78 -12.36 -3.68
C GLU A 108 22.00 -12.26 -4.62
N GLN A 109 22.15 -11.18 -5.41
CA GLN A 109 23.24 -11.11 -6.41
C GLN A 109 24.57 -10.53 -5.87
N LYS A 110 24.66 -10.21 -4.58
CA LYS A 110 25.89 -9.64 -3.98
C LYS A 110 26.65 -10.56 -3.02
N LYS A 111 26.38 -11.88 -3.00
CA LYS A 111 27.14 -12.82 -2.16
C LYS A 111 27.77 -13.98 -2.92
#